data_AF-A0A940KKN1-F1
#
_entry.id   AF-A0A940KKN1-F1
#
_cell.length_a   1.000
_cell.length_b   1.000
_cell.length_c   1.000
_cell.angle_alpha   90.00
_cell.angle_beta   90.00
_cell.angle_gamma   90.00
#
_symmetry.space_group_name_H-M   'P 1'
#
loop_
_entity.id
_entity.type
_entity.pdbx_description
1 polymer ?
#
loop_
_entity_poly.entity_id
_entity_poly.type
_entity_poly.pdbx_seq_one_letter_code
_entity_poly.pdbx_strand_id
1 'polypeptide(L)'
;VYNNIPFDDALQGTQFPTPRYEDGKTVYEKAINLITDGIADIKRAVPGTEPTTDDIIFNGNRTLWTKLANTIKLRALVRQSQAGNDAFITAEIQKITAEGSGFLGVGENAYVRPGYLSTAGKLNPFWESYYRNVQGVITGNYQDIRPTTFAIQSYRLRNDPRLEKLYVPVNGNYNGVLFGNPNTAPAYSRANTSPFRGPQENGNQPGALFKSFSQPSVLMSSFESLFLQAEATQRGWLNASTAKALYENAIQESFKYMEVTASAFTAYNQQIEVSFDAATDKINRIIEQKWLALNSINSIEAWSEYRRTGWPAIPNSLEAPTPASRPLRLMYPETERMTNNGNASAQGSDDILNSPVWWDK
;
A
#
# COMPACT_ATOMS: atom_id res chain seq x y z
N VAL A 1 1.74 -12.46 -0.14
CA VAL A 1 2.92 -12.38 -1.03
C VAL A 1 3.41 -13.76 -1.44
N TYR A 2 3.70 -14.66 -0.49
CA TYR A 2 4.20 -16.02 -0.77
C TYR A 2 3.14 -17.13 -0.66
N ASN A 3 1.86 -16.79 -0.47
CA ASN A 3 0.80 -17.75 -0.13
C ASN A 3 1.01 -18.40 1.25
N ASN A 4 1.41 -19.67 1.32
CA ASN A 4 1.62 -20.42 2.55
C ASN A 4 2.95 -20.00 3.20
N ILE A 5 2.97 -19.89 4.52
CA ILE A 5 4.16 -19.47 5.28
C ILE A 5 4.25 -20.20 6.62
N PRO A 6 5.46 -20.33 7.20
CA PRO A 6 5.59 -20.66 8.62
C PRO A 6 4.90 -19.62 9.50
N PHE A 7 4.06 -20.06 10.44
CA PHE A 7 3.34 -19.17 11.35
C PHE A 7 3.44 -19.61 12.82
N ASP A 8 2.77 -20.70 13.23
CA ASP A 8 2.81 -21.16 14.64
C ASP A 8 4.20 -21.68 15.05
N ASP A 9 4.83 -22.45 14.17
CA ASP A 9 6.15 -23.05 14.41
C ASP A 9 7.28 -22.01 14.25
N ALA A 10 6.97 -20.81 13.71
CA ALA A 10 7.97 -19.78 13.44
C ALA A 10 8.54 -19.16 14.74
N LEU A 11 9.83 -18.83 14.73
CA LEU A 11 10.55 -18.20 15.84
C LEU A 11 10.55 -19.01 17.17
N GLN A 12 10.24 -20.31 17.13
CA GLN A 12 10.29 -21.21 18.29
C GLN A 12 11.69 -21.84 18.53
N GLY A 13 12.73 -21.25 17.95
CA GLY A 13 14.13 -21.66 18.12
C GLY A 13 14.39 -23.12 17.76
N THR A 14 15.02 -23.86 18.67
CA THR A 14 15.43 -25.26 18.46
C THR A 14 14.28 -26.26 18.57
N GLN A 15 13.09 -25.83 19.03
CA GLN A 15 11.92 -26.71 19.06
C GLN A 15 11.44 -27.04 17.64
N PHE A 16 11.47 -26.04 16.75
CA PHE A 16 11.11 -26.18 15.34
C PHE A 16 12.19 -25.56 14.44
N PRO A 17 13.35 -26.21 14.27
CA PRO A 17 14.44 -25.68 13.45
C PRO A 17 14.09 -25.60 11.96
N THR A 18 13.10 -26.39 11.54
CA THR A 18 12.51 -26.43 10.19
C THR A 18 11.00 -26.23 10.34
N PRO A 19 10.54 -24.98 10.54
CA PRO A 19 9.14 -24.73 10.89
C PRO A 19 8.22 -25.09 9.71
N ARG A 20 7.08 -25.71 10.01
CA ARG A 20 6.12 -26.11 8.98
C ARG A 20 5.44 -24.91 8.39
N TYR A 21 5.06 -25.04 7.12
CA TYR A 21 4.27 -24.06 6.41
C TYR A 21 2.79 -24.31 6.66
N GLU A 22 2.05 -23.24 6.91
CA GLU A 22 0.61 -23.27 7.07
C GLU A 22 -0.08 -22.64 5.86
N ASP A 23 -1.29 -23.13 5.58
CA ASP A 23 -2.11 -22.61 4.50
C ASP A 23 -2.40 -21.12 4.68
N GLY A 24 -2.27 -20.35 3.59
CA GLY A 24 -2.41 -18.90 3.62
C GLY A 24 -3.78 -18.42 4.13
N LYS A 25 -4.87 -19.18 3.93
CA LYS A 25 -6.19 -18.82 4.46
C LYS A 25 -6.21 -18.97 5.98
N THR A 26 -5.71 -20.10 6.49
CA THR A 26 -5.59 -20.35 7.93
C THR A 26 -4.72 -19.30 8.62
N VAL A 27 -3.61 -18.90 7.98
CA VAL A 27 -2.74 -17.83 8.50
C VAL A 27 -3.49 -16.49 8.60
N TYR A 28 -4.32 -16.14 7.61
CA TYR A 28 -5.15 -14.93 7.67
C TYR A 28 -6.13 -14.96 8.84
N GLU A 29 -6.84 -16.08 9.01
CA GLU A 29 -7.81 -16.26 10.12
C GLU A 29 -7.12 -16.17 11.49
N LYS A 30 -5.97 -16.84 11.65
CA LYS A 30 -5.16 -16.78 12.87
C LYS A 30 -4.63 -15.38 13.16
N ALA A 31 -4.13 -14.67 12.15
CA ALA A 31 -3.66 -13.30 12.32
C ALA A 31 -4.79 -12.34 12.75
N ILE A 32 -5.99 -12.50 12.18
CA ILE A 32 -7.18 -11.73 12.57
C ILE A 32 -7.55 -12.00 14.05
N ASN A 33 -7.49 -13.26 14.48
CA ASN A 33 -7.75 -13.63 15.88
C ASN A 33 -6.69 -13.05 16.82
N LEU A 34 -5.40 -13.18 16.48
CA LEU A 34 -4.30 -12.63 17.28
C LEU A 34 -4.41 -11.11 17.45
N ILE A 35 -4.79 -10.39 16.38
CA ILE A 35 -5.05 -8.95 16.46
C ILE A 35 -6.25 -8.65 17.37
N THR A 36 -7.28 -9.49 17.36
CA THR A 36 -8.46 -9.35 18.24
C THR A 36 -8.08 -9.50 19.71
N ASP A 37 -7.24 -10.49 20.03
CA ASP A 37 -6.73 -10.70 21.38
C ASP A 37 -5.86 -9.51 21.82
N GLY A 38 -4.99 -9.01 20.94
CA GLY A 38 -4.18 -7.82 21.22
C GLY A 38 -5.00 -6.55 21.48
N ILE A 39 -6.13 -6.37 20.79
CA ILE A 39 -7.08 -5.29 21.09
C ILE A 39 -7.66 -5.45 22.50
N ALA A 40 -8.04 -6.67 22.89
CA ALA A 40 -8.55 -6.95 24.24
C ALA A 40 -7.48 -6.68 25.31
N ASP A 41 -6.21 -7.01 25.04
CA ASP A 41 -5.09 -6.71 25.94
C ASP A 41 -4.87 -5.21 26.12
N ILE A 42 -4.88 -4.43 25.03
CA ILE A 42 -4.79 -2.96 25.09
C ILE A 42 -5.92 -2.37 25.95
N LYS A 43 -7.14 -2.90 25.81
CA LYS A 43 -8.31 -2.44 26.58
C LYS A 43 -8.26 -2.84 28.06
N ARG A 44 -7.62 -3.97 28.40
CA ARG A 44 -7.43 -4.42 29.79
C ARG A 44 -6.23 -3.78 30.48
N ALA A 45 -5.28 -3.23 29.72
CA ALA A 45 -4.07 -2.65 30.29
C ALA A 45 -4.38 -1.54 31.30
N VAL A 46 -3.63 -1.50 32.40
CA VAL A 46 -3.82 -0.49 33.47
C VAL A 46 -3.49 0.91 32.90
N PRO A 47 -4.39 1.91 32.99
CA PRO A 47 -4.08 3.26 32.53
C PRO A 47 -2.83 3.82 33.21
N GLY A 48 -1.99 4.53 32.46
CA GLY A 48 -0.72 5.09 32.94
C GLY A 48 0.51 4.18 32.75
N THR A 49 0.33 2.98 32.19
CA THR A 49 1.43 2.07 31.83
C THR A 49 1.79 2.09 30.34
N GLU A 50 1.24 3.05 29.59
CA GLU A 50 1.51 3.19 28.16
C GLU A 50 2.98 3.51 27.90
N PRO A 51 3.59 2.91 26.85
CA PRO A 51 4.89 3.37 26.37
C PRO A 51 4.78 4.83 25.90
N THR A 52 5.82 5.64 26.11
CA THR A 52 5.80 7.06 25.73
C THR A 52 6.63 7.29 24.47
N THR A 53 7.90 7.66 24.61
CA THR A 53 8.84 7.86 23.50
C THR A 53 9.31 6.55 22.89
N ASP A 54 9.13 5.42 23.60
CA ASP A 54 9.47 4.09 23.10
C ASP A 54 8.50 3.64 21.98
N ASP A 55 7.27 4.15 21.98
CA ASP A 55 6.32 3.95 20.89
C ASP A 55 6.54 5.00 19.79
N ILE A 56 7.28 4.58 18.78
CA ILE A 56 7.63 5.38 17.60
C ILE A 56 6.50 5.50 16.57
N ILE A 57 5.29 4.99 16.85
CA ILE A 57 4.14 5.08 15.95
C ILE A 57 3.09 6.04 16.49
N PHE A 58 2.63 5.83 17.72
CA PHE A 58 1.51 6.58 18.30
C PHE A 58 1.79 7.15 19.69
N ASN A 59 3.03 7.10 20.17
CA ASN A 59 3.44 7.63 21.47
C ASN A 59 2.54 7.16 22.63
N GLY A 60 2.14 5.89 22.62
CA GLY A 60 1.31 5.27 23.64
C GLY A 60 -0.19 5.46 23.46
N ASN A 61 -0.64 6.09 22.38
CA ASN A 61 -2.07 6.31 22.16
C ASN A 61 -2.81 4.99 21.86
N ARG A 62 -3.39 4.41 22.91
CA ARG A 62 -4.15 3.16 22.87
C ARG A 62 -5.29 3.20 21.85
N THR A 63 -6.01 4.31 21.75
CA THR A 63 -7.12 4.47 20.80
C THR A 63 -6.64 4.34 19.36
N LEU A 64 -5.52 4.97 19.01
CA LEU A 64 -4.96 4.87 17.66
C LEU A 64 -4.40 3.47 17.37
N TRP A 65 -3.81 2.79 18.37
CA TRP A 65 -3.40 1.40 18.24
C TRP A 65 -4.58 0.47 17.96
N THR A 66 -5.68 0.59 18.70
CA THR A 66 -6.89 -0.22 18.47
C THR A 66 -7.50 0.08 17.09
N LYS A 67 -7.55 1.35 16.68
CA LYS A 67 -8.00 1.73 15.34
C LYS A 67 -7.11 1.17 14.23
N LEU A 68 -5.79 1.20 14.40
CA LEU A 68 -4.85 0.59 13.46
C LEU A 68 -5.08 -0.92 13.36
N ALA A 69 -5.23 -1.60 14.51
CA ALA A 69 -5.52 -3.02 14.57
C ALA A 69 -6.80 -3.39 13.79
N ASN A 70 -7.90 -2.68 14.04
CA ASN A 70 -9.14 -2.83 13.26
C ASN A 70 -8.95 -2.52 11.77
N THR A 71 -8.12 -1.53 11.42
CA THR A 71 -7.82 -1.19 10.02
C THR A 71 -7.01 -2.28 9.32
N ILE A 72 -6.06 -2.92 10.01
CA ILE A 72 -5.30 -4.07 9.48
C ILE A 72 -6.24 -5.27 9.27
N LYS A 73 -7.13 -5.55 10.23
CA LYS A 73 -8.18 -6.57 10.06
C LYS A 73 -9.04 -6.26 8.84
N LEU A 74 -9.51 -5.01 8.69
CA LEU A 74 -10.30 -4.60 7.52
C LEU A 74 -9.54 -4.79 6.21
N ARG A 75 -8.25 -4.41 6.14
CA ARG A 75 -7.38 -4.67 4.98
C ARG A 75 -7.34 -6.16 4.64
N ALA A 76 -7.16 -7.02 5.65
CA ALA A 76 -7.12 -8.47 5.46
C ALA A 76 -8.46 -9.08 5.03
N LEU A 77 -9.58 -8.54 5.50
CA LEU A 77 -10.93 -8.99 5.14
C LEU A 77 -11.32 -8.54 3.73
N VAL A 78 -11.13 -7.25 3.40
CA VAL A 78 -11.37 -6.72 2.05
C VAL A 78 -10.50 -7.42 1.01
N ARG A 79 -9.28 -7.86 1.37
CA ARG A 79 -8.42 -8.65 0.48
C ARG A 79 -9.10 -9.91 -0.05
N GLN A 80 -10.02 -10.48 0.73
CA GLN A 80 -10.68 -11.76 0.44
C GLN A 80 -11.94 -11.59 -0.41
N SER A 81 -12.25 -10.39 -0.88
CA SER A 81 -13.51 -10.08 -1.56
C SER A 81 -13.82 -10.93 -2.79
N GLN A 82 -12.79 -11.47 -3.46
CA GLN A 82 -12.96 -12.35 -4.64
C GLN A 82 -12.84 -13.83 -4.28
N ALA A 83 -12.56 -14.16 -3.03
CA ALA A 83 -12.36 -15.53 -2.56
C ALA A 83 -13.66 -16.28 -2.25
N GLY A 84 -14.84 -15.66 -2.46
CA GLY A 84 -16.15 -16.25 -2.15
C GLY A 84 -16.44 -16.34 -0.65
N ASN A 85 -15.84 -15.45 0.17
CA ASN A 85 -15.91 -15.49 1.63
C ASN A 85 -16.83 -14.41 2.24
N ASP A 86 -17.80 -13.87 1.49
CA ASP A 86 -18.59 -12.70 1.90
C ASP A 86 -19.29 -12.86 3.26
N ALA A 87 -19.80 -14.05 3.58
CA ALA A 87 -20.43 -14.33 4.87
C ALA A 87 -19.42 -14.22 6.04
N PHE A 88 -18.22 -14.76 5.86
CA PHE A 88 -17.13 -14.64 6.83
C PHE A 88 -16.68 -13.18 6.97
N ILE A 89 -16.47 -12.49 5.84
CA ILE A 89 -16.09 -11.07 5.82
C ILE A 89 -17.10 -10.22 6.58
N THR A 90 -18.39 -10.41 6.30
CA THR A 90 -19.48 -9.69 6.96
C THR A 90 -19.49 -9.94 8.47
N ALA A 91 -19.39 -11.21 8.89
CA ALA A 91 -19.37 -11.57 10.31
C ALA A 91 -18.16 -10.95 11.04
N GLU A 92 -16.97 -10.97 10.44
CA GLU A 92 -15.78 -10.38 11.05
C GLU A 92 -15.84 -8.84 11.12
N ILE A 93 -16.40 -8.17 10.11
CA ILE A 93 -16.61 -6.72 10.15
C ILE A 93 -17.68 -6.34 11.20
N GLN A 94 -18.70 -7.17 11.40
CA GLN A 94 -19.68 -6.99 12.48
C GLN A 94 -19.02 -7.11 13.86
N LYS A 95 -18.09 -8.06 14.06
CA LYS A 95 -17.30 -8.16 15.29
C LYS A 95 -16.46 -6.90 15.53
N ILE A 96 -15.82 -6.35 14.49
CA ILE A 96 -15.08 -5.07 14.60
C ILE A 96 -16.02 -3.92 14.98
N THR A 97 -17.21 -3.87 14.39
CA THR A 97 -18.19 -2.81 14.69
C THR A 97 -18.71 -2.94 16.13
N ALA A 98 -18.97 -4.16 16.61
CA ALA A 98 -19.39 -4.43 17.98
C ALA A 98 -18.27 -4.14 19.01
N GLU A 99 -17.01 -4.30 18.62
CA GLU A 99 -15.84 -3.94 19.43
C GLU A 99 -15.76 -2.42 19.69
N GLY A 100 -16.23 -1.60 18.73
CA GLY A 100 -16.61 -0.22 18.94
C GLY A 100 -15.49 0.83 18.89
N SER A 101 -14.21 0.45 18.72
CA SER A 101 -13.12 1.43 18.62
C SER A 101 -12.95 2.04 17.23
N GLY A 102 -13.59 1.44 16.21
CA GLY A 102 -13.61 1.95 14.84
C GLY A 102 -12.26 1.78 14.12
N PHE A 103 -12.07 2.55 13.05
CA PHE A 103 -10.91 2.50 12.16
C PHE A 103 -10.13 3.81 12.20
N LEU A 104 -8.95 3.84 11.57
CA LEU A 104 -8.24 5.09 11.34
C LEU A 104 -9.07 5.98 10.40
N GLY A 105 -9.39 7.19 10.86
CA GLY A 105 -10.16 8.20 10.14
C GLY A 105 -9.29 9.28 9.49
N VAL A 106 -9.92 10.39 9.13
CA VAL A 106 -9.25 11.58 8.57
C VAL A 106 -8.18 12.08 9.53
N GLY A 107 -6.95 12.27 9.04
CA GLY A 107 -5.79 12.72 9.80
C GLY A 107 -5.09 11.62 10.61
N GLU A 108 -5.71 10.47 10.83
CA GLU A 108 -5.17 9.38 11.64
C GLU A 108 -4.28 8.45 10.80
N ASN A 109 -2.97 8.69 10.83
CA ASN A 109 -1.99 7.91 10.07
C ASN A 109 -1.07 7.13 11.01
N ALA A 110 -0.80 5.86 10.70
CA ALA A 110 0.25 5.09 11.38
C ALA A 110 1.59 5.34 10.68
N TYR A 111 2.41 6.17 11.32
CA TYR A 111 3.70 6.62 10.82
C TYR A 111 4.82 6.16 11.74
N VAL A 112 5.84 5.52 11.19
CA VAL A 112 7.01 5.07 11.95
C VAL A 112 8.04 6.20 12.05
N ARG A 113 8.39 6.58 13.29
CA ARG A 113 9.20 7.75 13.64
C ARG A 113 10.33 7.41 14.63
N PRO A 114 11.38 6.68 14.21
CA PRO A 114 12.47 6.29 15.11
C PRO A 114 13.46 7.43 15.42
N GLY A 115 13.16 8.66 15.01
CA GLY A 115 14.08 9.80 15.15
C GLY A 115 15.20 9.81 14.11
N TYR A 116 14.86 9.72 12.82
CA TYR A 116 15.82 9.77 11.72
C TYR A 116 16.76 10.99 11.80
N LEU A 117 18.05 10.78 11.52
CA LEU A 117 19.12 11.76 11.62
C LEU A 117 19.83 11.94 10.28
N SER A 118 20.43 13.10 10.07
CA SER A 118 21.33 13.35 8.93
C SER A 118 22.69 12.70 9.16
N THR A 119 22.71 11.37 9.28
CA THR A 119 23.91 10.54 9.49
C THR A 119 23.79 9.28 8.63
N ALA A 120 24.87 8.82 8.02
CA ALA A 120 24.87 7.64 7.15
C ALA A 120 24.14 6.46 7.81
N GLY A 121 23.17 5.85 7.11
CA GLY A 121 22.37 4.74 7.61
C GLY A 121 21.34 5.10 8.69
N LYS A 122 21.14 6.39 8.99
CA LYS A 122 20.13 6.89 9.94
C LYS A 122 19.11 7.83 9.33
N LEU A 123 19.14 8.05 8.01
CA LEU A 123 18.10 8.78 7.29
C LEU A 123 16.83 7.93 7.22
N ASN A 124 15.72 8.54 6.82
CA ASN A 124 14.56 7.78 6.39
C ASN A 124 14.97 6.81 5.25
N PRO A 125 14.74 5.49 5.37
CA PRO A 125 15.22 4.52 4.39
C PRO A 125 14.66 4.72 2.98
N PHE A 126 13.42 5.21 2.86
CA PHE A 126 12.84 5.53 1.55
C PHE A 126 13.54 6.73 0.91
N TRP A 127 13.83 7.78 1.68
CA TRP A 127 14.61 8.93 1.22
C TRP A 127 16.02 8.52 0.75
N GLU A 128 16.76 7.80 1.60
CA GLU A 128 18.15 7.41 1.30
C GLU A 128 18.23 6.40 0.16
N SER A 129 17.20 5.57 -0.04
CA SER A 129 17.16 4.62 -1.15
C SER A 129 16.76 5.28 -2.46
N TYR A 130 15.75 6.14 -2.46
CA TYR A 130 15.05 6.58 -3.68
C TYR A 130 15.26 8.05 -4.05
N TYR A 131 15.99 8.82 -3.26
CA TYR A 131 16.25 10.24 -3.54
C TYR A 131 17.71 10.63 -3.42
N ARG A 132 18.18 10.89 -2.19
CA ARG A 132 19.52 11.44 -1.93
C ARG A 132 20.13 10.80 -0.68
N ASN A 133 21.43 10.54 -0.74
CA ASN A 133 22.19 10.04 0.42
C ASN A 133 22.46 11.16 1.45
N VAL A 134 23.15 10.83 2.55
CA VAL A 134 23.50 11.78 3.61
C VAL A 134 24.35 12.97 3.14
N GLN A 135 25.13 12.82 2.06
CA GLN A 135 25.90 13.90 1.44
C GLN A 135 25.08 14.77 0.47
N GLY A 136 23.78 14.49 0.31
CA GLY A 136 22.90 15.20 -0.62
C GLY A 136 23.06 14.79 -2.09
N VAL A 137 23.79 13.71 -2.37
CA VAL A 137 24.00 13.20 -3.74
C VAL A 137 22.81 12.33 -4.14
N ILE A 138 22.33 12.51 -5.38
CA ILE A 138 21.24 11.69 -5.94
C ILE A 138 21.62 10.21 -6.00
N THR A 139 20.68 9.33 -5.68
CA THR A 139 20.89 7.88 -5.69
C THR A 139 20.69 7.31 -7.10
N GLY A 140 21.22 6.11 -7.35
CA GLY A 140 20.96 5.38 -8.60
C GLY A 140 19.47 5.13 -8.81
N ASN A 141 18.73 4.75 -7.76
CA ASN A 141 17.28 4.56 -7.87
C ASN A 141 16.53 5.85 -8.24
N TYR A 142 16.91 7.01 -7.68
CA TYR A 142 16.32 8.29 -8.10
C TYR A 142 16.57 8.54 -9.60
N GLN A 143 17.78 8.21 -10.03
CA GLN A 143 18.17 8.35 -11.42
C GLN A 143 17.42 7.38 -12.33
N ASP A 144 17.17 6.13 -11.94
CA ASP A 144 16.77 5.09 -12.89
C ASP A 144 15.29 4.70 -12.79
N ILE A 145 14.65 4.91 -11.63
CA ILE A 145 13.22 4.65 -11.47
C ILE A 145 12.43 5.77 -12.16
N ARG A 146 11.57 5.36 -13.08
CA ARG A 146 10.74 6.25 -13.89
C ARG A 146 9.29 5.77 -13.89
N PRO A 147 8.30 6.68 -13.93
CA PRO A 147 6.92 6.29 -14.06
C PRO A 147 6.71 5.57 -15.38
N THR A 148 5.79 4.60 -15.41
CA THR A 148 5.34 4.05 -16.69
C THR A 148 4.46 5.06 -17.42
N THR A 149 4.36 4.94 -18.74
CA THR A 149 3.40 5.72 -19.54
C THR A 149 1.97 5.54 -19.03
N PHE A 150 1.62 4.34 -18.56
CA PHE A 150 0.33 4.05 -17.93
C PHE A 150 0.08 4.91 -16.69
N ALA A 151 1.06 5.06 -15.80
CA ALA A 151 0.92 5.89 -14.61
C ALA A 151 0.70 7.35 -14.98
N ILE A 152 1.53 7.90 -15.87
CA ILE A 152 1.39 9.26 -16.38
C ILE A 152 0.01 9.48 -17.02
N GLN A 153 -0.44 8.57 -17.88
CA GLN A 153 -1.73 8.67 -18.55
C GLN A 153 -2.91 8.57 -17.58
N SER A 154 -2.81 7.73 -16.55
CA SER A 154 -3.85 7.57 -15.52
C SER A 154 -4.10 8.86 -14.75
N TYR A 155 -3.04 9.61 -14.43
CA TYR A 155 -3.16 10.94 -13.84
C TYR A 155 -3.64 11.98 -14.86
N ARG A 156 -3.11 11.99 -16.09
CA ARG A 156 -3.49 12.97 -17.14
C ARG A 156 -4.96 12.87 -17.52
N LEU A 157 -5.50 11.66 -17.65
CA LEU A 157 -6.91 11.43 -17.96
C LEU A 157 -7.85 12.10 -16.95
N ARG A 158 -7.39 12.24 -15.71
CA ARG A 158 -8.15 12.80 -14.59
C ARG A 158 -7.71 14.22 -14.22
N ASN A 159 -6.93 14.89 -15.07
CA ASN A 159 -6.29 16.17 -14.77
C ASN A 159 -5.78 16.23 -13.31
N ASP A 160 -5.18 15.14 -12.86
CA ASP A 160 -4.97 14.90 -11.43
C ASP A 160 -3.83 15.78 -10.92
N PRO A 161 -4.08 16.66 -9.93
CA PRO A 161 -3.06 17.59 -9.42
C PRO A 161 -1.89 16.87 -8.74
N ARG A 162 -2.00 15.58 -8.40
CA ARG A 162 -0.88 14.79 -7.87
C ARG A 162 0.23 14.59 -8.90
N LEU A 163 -0.07 14.65 -10.21
CA LEU A 163 0.93 14.47 -11.27
C LEU A 163 2.09 15.46 -11.14
N GLU A 164 1.76 16.74 -11.01
CA GLU A 164 2.76 17.81 -10.91
C GLU A 164 3.53 17.78 -9.60
N LYS A 165 2.93 17.26 -8.53
CA LYS A 165 3.59 17.13 -7.22
C LYS A 165 4.51 15.92 -7.16
N LEU A 166 4.16 14.85 -7.88
CA LEU A 166 4.92 13.61 -7.91
C LEU A 166 6.14 13.68 -8.84
N TYR A 167 6.03 14.35 -9.99
CA TYR A 167 7.02 14.24 -11.05
C TYR A 167 7.60 15.59 -11.47
N VAL A 168 8.82 15.55 -12.00
CA VAL A 168 9.49 16.70 -12.62
C VAL A 168 9.20 16.68 -14.12
N PRO A 169 8.71 17.78 -14.73
CA PRO A 169 8.51 17.84 -16.16
C PRO A 169 9.85 17.88 -16.90
N VAL A 170 9.92 17.22 -18.05
CA VAL A 170 11.06 17.27 -18.98
C VAL A 170 10.58 17.97 -20.25
N ASN A 171 11.22 19.07 -20.63
CA ASN A 171 10.81 19.91 -21.77
C ASN A 171 9.31 20.29 -21.70
N GLY A 172 8.85 20.69 -20.50
CA GLY A 172 7.46 21.09 -20.25
C GLY A 172 6.44 19.95 -20.19
N ASN A 173 6.86 18.69 -20.31
CA ASN A 173 5.96 17.54 -20.36
C ASN A 173 6.26 16.49 -19.28
N TYR A 174 5.25 15.77 -18.84
CA TYR A 174 5.41 14.58 -17.99
C TYR A 174 5.49 13.34 -18.87
N ASN A 175 6.62 12.63 -18.79
CA ASN A 175 6.94 11.52 -19.68
C ASN A 175 7.29 10.27 -18.87
N GLY A 176 6.82 9.11 -19.31
CA GLY A 176 7.10 7.82 -18.67
C GLY A 176 7.78 6.83 -19.61
N VAL A 177 8.21 5.72 -19.05
CA VAL A 177 8.81 4.58 -19.77
C VAL A 177 7.75 3.57 -20.21
N LEU A 178 8.05 2.81 -21.26
CA LEU A 178 7.24 1.64 -21.63
C LEU A 178 7.60 0.46 -20.72
N PHE A 179 6.59 -0.17 -20.12
CA PHE A 179 6.81 -1.22 -19.14
C PHE A 179 7.46 -2.46 -19.78
N GLY A 180 8.63 -2.83 -19.28
CA GLY A 180 9.40 -3.98 -19.75
C GLY A 180 10.02 -3.83 -21.13
N ASN A 181 10.00 -2.64 -21.75
CA ASN A 181 10.52 -2.47 -23.10
C ASN A 181 12.07 -2.46 -23.12
N PRO A 182 12.74 -3.38 -23.86
CA PRO A 182 14.19 -3.35 -24.01
C PRO A 182 14.66 -2.27 -25.01
N ASN A 183 13.74 -1.67 -25.77
CA ASN A 183 14.06 -0.68 -26.78
C ASN A 183 14.63 0.60 -26.15
N THR A 184 15.83 0.96 -26.55
CA THR A 184 16.57 2.15 -26.10
C THR A 184 16.14 3.43 -26.82
N ALA A 185 14.90 3.49 -27.32
CA ALA A 185 14.41 4.65 -28.04
C ALA A 185 14.62 5.92 -27.19
N PRO A 186 15.20 7.00 -27.77
CA PRO A 186 15.59 8.16 -26.98
C PRO A 186 14.47 8.75 -26.12
N ALA A 187 13.22 8.70 -26.59
CA ALA A 187 12.04 9.21 -25.88
C ALA A 187 11.76 8.50 -24.53
N TYR A 188 12.17 7.24 -24.38
CA TYR A 188 12.00 6.46 -23.14
C TYR A 188 13.28 6.39 -22.31
N SER A 189 14.35 7.07 -22.74
CA SER A 189 15.58 7.14 -21.96
C SER A 189 15.39 7.91 -20.66
N ARG A 190 16.27 7.65 -19.70
CA ARG A 190 16.34 8.33 -18.41
C ARG A 190 16.33 9.86 -18.49
N ALA A 191 16.99 10.41 -19.51
CA ALA A 191 17.15 11.86 -19.72
C ALA A 191 15.87 12.53 -20.23
N ASN A 192 14.98 11.77 -20.87
CA ASN A 192 13.74 12.27 -21.48
C ASN A 192 12.48 11.89 -20.70
N THR A 193 12.64 11.19 -19.58
CA THR A 193 11.55 10.69 -18.73
C THR A 193 11.57 11.34 -17.36
N SER A 194 10.39 11.57 -16.81
CA SER A 194 10.19 12.37 -15.60
C SER A 194 10.65 11.60 -14.35
N PRO A 195 11.67 12.07 -13.61
CA PRO A 195 11.97 11.54 -12.29
C PRO A 195 10.89 11.96 -11.29
N PHE A 196 10.90 11.35 -10.10
CA PHE A 196 10.15 11.89 -8.97
C PHE A 196 10.62 13.30 -8.61
N ARG A 197 9.72 14.12 -8.06
CA ARG A 197 10.02 15.45 -7.57
C ARG A 197 10.37 15.41 -6.09
N GLY A 198 11.58 15.81 -5.74
CA GLY A 198 11.97 16.09 -4.35
C GLY A 198 12.18 17.57 -4.10
N PRO A 199 12.67 17.93 -2.90
CA PRO A 199 12.74 19.34 -2.50
C PRO A 199 13.65 20.20 -3.38
N GLN A 200 14.78 19.67 -3.83
CA GLN A 200 15.71 20.39 -4.70
C GLN A 200 15.08 20.71 -6.06
N GLU A 201 14.22 19.83 -6.58
CA GLU A 201 13.48 20.03 -7.83
C GLU A 201 12.19 20.85 -7.63
N ASN A 202 11.88 21.22 -6.37
CA ASN A 202 10.69 21.97 -5.97
C ASN A 202 11.03 23.28 -5.23
N GLY A 203 12.16 23.92 -5.55
CA GLY A 203 12.54 25.20 -4.97
C GLY A 203 12.76 25.15 -3.45
N ASN A 204 13.32 24.04 -2.96
CA ASN A 204 13.53 23.72 -1.54
C ASN A 204 12.24 23.58 -0.71
N GLN A 205 11.09 23.39 -1.35
CA GLN A 205 9.84 23.04 -0.68
C GLN A 205 9.63 21.53 -0.69
N PRO A 206 8.91 20.95 0.28
CA PRO A 206 8.58 19.52 0.28
C PRO A 206 8.04 19.04 -1.08
N GLY A 207 8.57 17.92 -1.58
CA GLY A 207 7.97 17.17 -2.68
C GLY A 207 6.95 16.16 -2.13
N ALA A 208 6.07 15.66 -3.00
CA ALA A 208 4.99 14.76 -2.60
C ALA A 208 5.47 13.54 -1.79
N LEU A 209 6.42 12.76 -2.34
CA LEU A 209 6.99 11.58 -1.68
C LEU A 209 8.21 11.91 -0.81
N PHE A 210 8.90 13.00 -1.14
CA PHE A 210 10.16 13.41 -0.51
C PHE A 210 9.98 14.78 0.15
N LYS A 211 9.70 14.77 1.44
CA LYS A 211 9.45 15.97 2.26
C LYS A 211 10.70 16.41 3.02
N SER A 212 11.42 15.44 3.59
CA SER A 212 12.66 15.64 4.34
C SER A 212 13.39 14.31 4.51
N PHE A 213 14.71 14.35 4.73
CA PHE A 213 15.49 13.18 5.15
C PHE A 213 14.96 12.54 6.45
N SER A 214 14.26 13.33 7.28
CA SER A 214 13.69 12.90 8.57
C SER A 214 12.20 12.61 8.51
N GLN A 215 11.60 12.54 7.32
CA GLN A 215 10.18 12.26 7.19
C GLN A 215 9.81 10.91 7.84
N PRO A 216 8.60 10.78 8.41
CA PRO A 216 8.12 9.48 8.87
C PRO A 216 7.99 8.47 7.73
N SER A 217 8.14 7.19 8.04
CA SER A 217 7.78 6.11 7.12
C SER A 217 6.29 5.75 7.25
N VAL A 218 5.62 5.49 6.15
CA VAL A 218 4.19 5.16 6.13
C VAL A 218 3.98 3.66 6.37
N LEU A 219 3.29 3.29 7.46
CA LEU A 219 2.88 1.91 7.73
C LEU A 219 1.43 1.66 7.27
N MET A 220 0.54 2.59 7.62
CA MET A 220 -0.86 2.65 7.18
C MET A 220 -1.26 4.11 7.11
N SER A 221 -1.80 4.54 5.99
CA SER A 221 -2.29 5.91 5.82
C SER A 221 -3.78 6.03 6.12
N SER A 222 -4.22 7.24 6.48
CA SER A 222 -5.64 7.56 6.64
C SER A 222 -6.40 7.36 5.33
N PHE A 223 -5.83 7.76 4.19
CA PHE A 223 -6.48 7.58 2.89
C PHE A 223 -6.61 6.11 2.49
N GLU A 224 -5.63 5.25 2.79
CA GLU A 224 -5.79 3.81 2.60
C GLU A 224 -6.93 3.24 3.46
N SER A 225 -6.96 3.61 4.74
CA SER A 225 -8.03 3.21 5.67
C SER A 225 -9.40 3.65 5.16
N LEU A 226 -9.52 4.89 4.69
CA LEU A 226 -10.78 5.45 4.20
C LEU A 226 -11.22 4.77 2.89
N PHE A 227 -10.30 4.42 1.98
CA PHE A 227 -10.65 3.62 0.80
C PHE A 227 -11.11 2.20 1.16
N LEU A 228 -10.47 1.55 2.14
CA LEU A 228 -10.90 0.25 2.65
C LEU A 228 -12.31 0.31 3.24
N GLN A 229 -12.60 1.35 4.04
CA GLN A 229 -13.93 1.59 4.58
C GLN A 229 -14.95 1.89 3.48
N ALA A 230 -14.59 2.71 2.48
CA ALA A 230 -15.47 3.05 1.35
C ALA A 230 -15.88 1.80 0.57
N GLU A 231 -14.92 0.90 0.30
CA GLU A 231 -15.19 -0.37 -0.37
C GLU A 231 -16.08 -1.27 0.49
N ALA A 232 -15.74 -1.47 1.78
CA ALA A 232 -16.54 -2.30 2.66
C ALA A 232 -17.99 -1.78 2.80
N THR A 233 -18.18 -0.47 2.84
CA THR A 233 -19.52 0.15 2.83
C THR A 233 -20.22 -0.03 1.50
N GLN A 234 -19.53 0.17 0.37
CA GLN A 234 -20.12 -0.04 -0.96
C GLN A 234 -20.55 -1.49 -1.20
N ARG A 235 -19.87 -2.46 -0.56
CA ARG A 235 -20.22 -3.88 -0.58
C ARG A 235 -21.31 -4.27 0.44
N GLY A 236 -21.75 -3.34 1.28
CA GLY A 236 -22.77 -3.58 2.31
C GLY A 236 -22.25 -4.29 3.57
N TRP A 237 -20.93 -4.40 3.74
CA TRP A 237 -20.34 -5.04 4.92
C TRP A 237 -20.19 -4.08 6.12
N LEU A 238 -20.07 -2.78 5.85
CA LEU A 238 -19.85 -1.74 6.88
C LEU A 238 -20.88 -0.61 6.75
N ASN A 239 -21.54 -0.24 7.86
CA ASN A 239 -22.62 0.75 7.87
C ASN A 239 -22.31 2.01 8.70
N ALA A 240 -21.05 2.42 8.83
CA ALA A 240 -20.63 3.54 9.69
C ALA A 240 -20.70 4.94 9.04
N SER A 241 -20.68 5.02 7.70
CA SER A 241 -20.76 6.25 6.92
C SER A 241 -21.26 5.92 5.51
N THR A 242 -21.33 6.90 4.60
CA THR A 242 -21.62 6.62 3.18
C THR A 242 -20.33 6.30 2.42
N ALA A 243 -20.37 5.37 1.48
CA ALA A 243 -19.22 5.01 0.65
C ALA A 243 -18.65 6.24 -0.09
N LYS A 244 -19.53 7.13 -0.57
CA LYS A 244 -19.15 8.39 -1.22
C LYS A 244 -18.34 9.29 -0.29
N ALA A 245 -18.81 9.54 0.93
CA ALA A 245 -18.12 10.43 1.86
C ALA A 245 -16.74 9.88 2.24
N LEU A 246 -16.63 8.56 2.47
CA LEU A 246 -15.36 7.89 2.75
C LEU A 246 -14.39 7.99 1.56
N TYR A 247 -14.89 7.76 0.34
CA TYR A 247 -14.13 7.90 -0.90
C TYR A 247 -13.60 9.33 -1.11
N GLU A 248 -14.45 10.34 -0.94
CA GLU A 248 -14.08 11.75 -1.10
C GLU A 248 -13.09 12.21 -0.02
N ASN A 249 -13.25 11.74 1.21
CA ASN A 249 -12.30 11.99 2.29
C ASN A 249 -10.94 11.32 2.02
N ALA A 250 -10.93 10.12 1.45
CA ALA A 250 -9.70 9.42 1.09
C ALA A 250 -8.89 10.19 0.02
N ILE A 251 -9.56 10.76 -0.98
CA ILE A 251 -8.91 11.60 -2.00
C ILE A 251 -8.31 12.86 -1.35
N GLN A 252 -9.05 13.53 -0.47
CA GLN A 252 -8.57 14.74 0.20
C GLN A 252 -7.37 14.46 1.11
N GLU A 253 -7.37 13.35 1.84
CA GLU A 253 -6.24 12.92 2.66
C GLU A 253 -5.02 12.54 1.80
N SER A 254 -5.23 11.94 0.62
CA SER A 254 -4.18 11.71 -0.36
C SER A 254 -3.61 13.02 -0.91
N PHE A 255 -4.46 14.01 -1.22
CA PHE A 255 -4.05 15.34 -1.67
C PHE A 255 -3.20 16.04 -0.62
N LYS A 256 -3.66 16.03 0.63
CA LYS A 256 -2.91 16.58 1.77
C LYS A 256 -1.54 15.90 1.91
N TYR A 257 -1.48 14.57 1.80
CA TYR A 257 -0.21 13.86 1.86
C TYR A 257 0.73 14.25 0.71
N MET A 258 0.20 14.48 -0.49
CA MET A 258 0.97 14.79 -1.70
C MET A 258 1.25 16.30 -1.87
N GLU A 259 1.00 17.13 -0.86
CA GLU A 259 1.19 18.60 -0.91
C GLU A 259 0.36 19.28 -2.03
N VAL A 260 -0.81 18.71 -2.33
CA VAL A 260 -1.84 19.32 -3.19
C VAL A 260 -2.72 20.24 -2.35
N THR A 261 -3.01 21.44 -2.85
CA THR A 261 -3.88 22.39 -2.16
C THR A 261 -5.31 21.86 -2.05
N ALA A 262 -5.93 22.05 -0.89
CA ALA A 262 -7.29 21.57 -0.64
C ALA A 262 -8.32 22.10 -1.64
N SER A 263 -8.12 23.32 -2.17
CA SER A 263 -8.99 23.93 -3.18
C SER A 263 -9.04 23.17 -4.51
N ALA A 264 -8.05 22.35 -4.82
CA ALA A 264 -8.03 21.55 -6.05
C ALA A 264 -9.10 20.43 -6.04
N PHE A 265 -9.55 20.01 -4.84
CA PHE A 265 -10.46 18.87 -4.70
C PHE A 265 -11.80 19.08 -5.42
N THR A 266 -12.41 20.26 -5.30
CA THR A 266 -13.75 20.52 -5.87
C THR A 266 -13.77 20.31 -7.38
N ALA A 267 -12.82 20.91 -8.10
CA ALA A 267 -12.71 20.73 -9.55
C ALA A 267 -12.33 19.29 -9.91
N TYR A 268 -11.42 18.69 -9.14
CA TYR A 268 -10.99 17.31 -9.37
C TYR A 268 -12.17 16.32 -9.26
N ASN A 269 -12.99 16.43 -8.21
CA ASN A 269 -14.10 15.52 -7.92
C ASN A 269 -15.28 15.63 -8.90
N GLN A 270 -15.41 16.76 -9.61
CA GLN A 270 -16.47 16.97 -10.61
C GLN A 270 -16.20 16.25 -11.93
N GLN A 271 -14.97 15.81 -12.19
CA GLN A 271 -14.63 15.11 -13.43
C GLN A 271 -15.34 13.75 -13.50
N ILE A 272 -15.84 13.37 -14.67
CA ILE A 272 -16.56 12.10 -14.86
C ILE A 272 -15.72 10.87 -14.42
N GLU A 273 -14.40 10.93 -14.65
CA GLU A 273 -13.42 9.90 -14.29
C GLU A 273 -13.03 9.87 -12.81
N VAL A 274 -13.56 10.81 -12.01
CA VAL A 274 -13.31 10.92 -10.56
C VAL A 274 -14.62 10.87 -9.75
N SER A 275 -15.70 11.49 -10.20
CA SER A 275 -16.97 11.55 -9.47
C SER A 275 -17.48 10.18 -9.04
N PHE A 276 -17.69 10.00 -7.74
CA PHE A 276 -18.24 8.75 -7.21
C PHE A 276 -19.61 8.47 -7.83
N ASP A 277 -20.48 9.47 -7.93
CA ASP A 277 -21.85 9.33 -8.42
C ASP A 277 -21.92 9.02 -9.92
N ALA A 278 -20.97 9.52 -10.71
CA ALA A 278 -20.92 9.26 -12.15
C ALA A 278 -20.46 7.85 -12.51
N ALA A 279 -19.74 7.16 -11.62
CA ALA A 279 -19.18 5.84 -11.92
C ALA A 279 -20.28 4.77 -12.08
N THR A 280 -20.26 4.01 -13.17
CA THR A 280 -21.13 2.83 -13.34
C THR A 280 -20.77 1.74 -12.34
N ASP A 281 -19.47 1.49 -12.16
CA ASP A 281 -18.94 0.59 -11.13
C ASP A 281 -18.24 1.41 -10.04
N LYS A 282 -18.90 1.50 -8.88
CA LYS A 282 -18.39 2.25 -7.72
C LYS A 282 -17.16 1.59 -7.11
N ILE A 283 -17.06 0.27 -7.16
CA ILE A 283 -15.91 -0.47 -6.63
C ILE A 283 -14.69 -0.17 -7.49
N ASN A 284 -14.80 -0.29 -8.81
CA ASN A 284 -13.67 0.03 -9.70
C ASN A 284 -13.22 1.49 -9.50
N ARG A 285 -14.17 2.43 -9.35
CA ARG A 285 -13.84 3.83 -9.05
C ARG A 285 -13.04 3.99 -7.76
N ILE A 286 -13.43 3.28 -6.69
CA ILE A 286 -12.67 3.27 -5.42
C ILE A 286 -11.27 2.71 -5.64
N ILE A 287 -11.13 1.57 -6.33
CA ILE A 287 -9.84 0.90 -6.55
C ILE A 287 -8.90 1.75 -7.41
N GLU A 288 -9.41 2.39 -8.46
CA GLU A 288 -8.60 3.28 -9.31
C GLU A 288 -8.02 4.46 -8.51
N GLN A 289 -8.84 5.13 -7.69
CA GLN A 289 -8.35 6.24 -6.86
C GLN A 289 -7.42 5.76 -5.74
N LYS A 290 -7.71 4.60 -5.15
CA LYS A 290 -6.83 3.96 -4.17
C LYS A 290 -5.46 3.66 -4.80
N TRP A 291 -5.43 3.16 -6.03
CA TRP A 291 -4.19 2.92 -6.77
C TRP A 291 -3.43 4.21 -7.06
N LEU A 292 -4.11 5.28 -7.52
CA LEU A 292 -3.49 6.60 -7.74
C LEU A 292 -2.90 7.19 -6.44
N ALA A 293 -3.50 6.90 -5.29
CA ALA A 293 -3.01 7.33 -3.99
C ALA A 293 -1.83 6.48 -3.48
N LEU A 294 -1.77 5.18 -3.80
CA LEU A 294 -0.83 4.24 -3.17
C LEU A 294 0.32 3.76 -4.04
N ASN A 295 0.25 3.88 -5.38
CA ASN A 295 1.23 3.25 -6.28
C ASN A 295 2.70 3.64 -5.99
N SER A 296 2.92 4.83 -5.43
CA SER A 296 4.26 5.35 -5.09
C SER A 296 4.55 5.41 -3.58
N ILE A 297 3.63 4.93 -2.74
CA ILE A 297 3.75 4.95 -1.27
C ILE A 297 3.79 3.52 -0.71
N ASN A 298 2.87 2.66 -1.17
CA ASN A 298 2.75 1.28 -0.73
C ASN A 298 2.51 0.39 -1.96
N SER A 299 3.58 0.16 -2.72
CA SER A 299 3.54 -0.57 -3.99
C SER A 299 3.14 -2.05 -3.82
N ILE A 300 3.47 -2.67 -2.68
CA ILE A 300 3.05 -4.06 -2.37
C ILE A 300 1.53 -4.12 -2.17
N GLU A 301 0.95 -3.12 -1.49
CA GLU A 301 -0.51 -3.01 -1.36
C GLU A 301 -1.16 -2.79 -2.72
N ALA A 302 -0.64 -1.85 -3.53
CA ALA A 302 -1.15 -1.59 -4.87
C ALA A 302 -1.09 -2.83 -5.79
N TRP A 303 0.00 -3.61 -5.73
CA TRP A 303 0.12 -4.88 -6.45
C TRP A 303 -0.86 -5.94 -5.93
N SER A 304 -1.11 -5.96 -4.62
CA SER A 304 -2.06 -6.89 -4.01
C SER A 304 -3.51 -6.55 -4.39
N GLU A 305 -3.86 -5.27 -4.50
CA GLU A 305 -5.17 -4.82 -4.98
C GLU A 305 -5.38 -5.12 -6.46
N TYR A 306 -4.35 -4.90 -7.28
CA TYR A 306 -4.39 -5.27 -8.69
C TYR A 306 -4.62 -6.77 -8.87
N ARG A 307 -3.88 -7.63 -8.17
CA ARG A 307 -4.09 -9.08 -8.22
C ARG A 307 -5.51 -9.46 -7.78
N ARG A 308 -5.96 -8.89 -6.65
CA ARG A 308 -7.30 -9.16 -6.12
C ARG A 308 -8.42 -8.79 -7.09
N THR A 309 -8.29 -7.67 -7.82
CA THR A 309 -9.44 -7.07 -8.53
C THR A 309 -9.29 -7.01 -10.04
N GLY A 310 -8.08 -7.16 -10.57
CA GLY A 310 -7.72 -6.84 -11.95
C GLY A 310 -7.65 -5.34 -12.25
N TRP A 311 -7.92 -4.47 -11.27
CA TRP A 311 -8.00 -3.01 -11.44
C TRP A 311 -6.88 -2.24 -10.72
N PRO A 312 -6.42 -1.10 -11.28
CA PRO A 312 -6.75 -0.63 -12.62
C PRO A 312 -6.16 -1.55 -13.70
N ALA A 313 -6.62 -1.44 -14.95
CA ALA A 313 -6.17 -2.29 -16.06
C ALA A 313 -4.73 -1.96 -16.51
N ILE A 314 -3.75 -2.19 -15.63
CA ILE A 314 -2.32 -1.95 -15.86
C ILE A 314 -1.89 -2.82 -17.04
N PRO A 315 -1.22 -2.29 -18.09
CA PRO A 315 -0.73 -3.10 -19.20
C PRO A 315 0.35 -4.10 -18.75
N ASN A 316 0.54 -5.17 -19.52
CA ASN A 316 1.57 -6.15 -19.21
C ASN A 316 2.93 -5.65 -19.72
N SER A 317 4.01 -6.28 -19.27
CA SER A 317 5.33 -6.10 -19.86
C SER A 317 5.27 -6.36 -21.37
N LEU A 318 5.92 -5.53 -22.17
CA LEU A 318 6.03 -5.77 -23.62
C LEU A 318 6.80 -7.06 -23.95
N GLU A 319 7.59 -7.55 -23.00
CA GLU A 319 8.34 -8.82 -23.10
C GLU A 319 7.60 -9.99 -22.43
N ALA A 320 6.34 -9.81 -22.03
CA ALA A 320 5.56 -10.89 -21.45
C ALA A 320 5.33 -12.00 -22.50
N PRO A 321 5.60 -13.29 -22.19
CA PRO A 321 5.41 -14.39 -23.13
C PRO A 321 3.98 -14.51 -23.65
N THR A 322 3.00 -14.15 -22.83
CA THR A 322 1.58 -14.06 -23.19
C THR A 322 0.93 -12.85 -22.52
N PRO A 323 -0.22 -12.36 -23.01
CA PRO A 323 -0.95 -11.29 -22.35
C PRO A 323 -1.30 -11.58 -20.88
N ALA A 324 -1.46 -12.86 -20.52
CA ALA A 324 -1.79 -13.31 -19.16
C ALA A 324 -0.56 -13.52 -18.25
N SER A 325 0.66 -13.55 -18.80
CA SER A 325 1.89 -13.84 -18.04
C SER A 325 2.25 -12.68 -17.11
N ARG A 326 1.77 -12.70 -15.87
CA ARG A 326 2.09 -11.72 -14.83
C ARG A 326 2.48 -12.41 -13.53
N PRO A 327 3.42 -11.85 -12.74
CA PRO A 327 3.69 -12.36 -11.40
C PRO A 327 2.45 -12.26 -10.50
N LEU A 328 1.97 -13.41 -10.05
CA LEU A 328 0.83 -13.61 -9.13
C LEU A 328 1.30 -13.72 -7.66
N ARG A 329 2.57 -14.05 -7.45
CA ARG A 329 3.22 -14.17 -6.14
C ARG A 329 4.73 -13.98 -6.27
N LEU A 330 5.43 -14.02 -5.15
CA LEU A 330 6.88 -14.25 -5.15
C LEU A 330 7.18 -15.74 -4.92
N MET A 331 8.31 -16.19 -5.45
CA MET A 331 8.89 -17.50 -5.12
C MET A 331 9.31 -17.52 -3.67
N TYR A 332 9.34 -18.70 -3.07
CA TYR A 332 9.99 -18.87 -1.77
C TYR A 332 11.48 -18.49 -1.89
N PRO A 333 12.05 -17.80 -0.88
CA PRO A 333 13.45 -17.43 -0.89
C PRO A 333 14.35 -18.66 -1.07
N GLU A 334 15.46 -18.49 -1.79
CA GLU A 334 16.44 -19.57 -2.00
C GLU A 334 16.94 -20.16 -0.67
N THR A 335 17.04 -19.32 0.36
CA THR A 335 17.42 -19.76 1.71
C THR A 335 16.49 -20.83 2.27
N GLU A 336 15.17 -20.76 2.00
CA GLU A 336 14.23 -21.80 2.45
C GLU A 336 14.46 -23.14 1.75
N ARG A 337 14.90 -23.12 0.49
CA ARG A 337 15.28 -24.34 -0.24
C ARG A 337 16.59 -24.95 0.26
N MET A 338 17.42 -24.15 0.95
CA MET A 338 18.66 -24.62 1.56
C MET A 338 18.47 -25.10 3.01
N THR A 339 17.66 -24.41 3.82
CA THR A 339 17.57 -24.64 5.27
C THR A 339 16.28 -25.34 5.72
N ASN A 340 15.20 -25.28 4.93
CA ASN A 340 13.89 -25.83 5.27
C ASN A 340 13.28 -26.59 4.07
N ASN A 341 14.14 -27.24 3.27
CA ASN A 341 13.79 -27.77 1.96
C ASN A 341 12.59 -28.73 1.98
N GLY A 342 12.51 -29.61 2.99
CA GLY A 342 11.42 -30.57 3.11
C GLY A 342 10.04 -29.91 3.18
N ASN A 343 9.90 -28.88 4.02
CA ASN A 343 8.63 -28.15 4.15
C ASN A 343 8.37 -27.21 2.98
N ALA A 344 9.41 -26.56 2.44
CA ALA A 344 9.29 -25.67 1.29
C ALA A 344 8.88 -26.43 0.02
N SER A 345 9.53 -27.56 -0.27
CA SER A 345 9.21 -28.42 -1.42
C SER A 345 7.83 -29.08 -1.30
N ALA A 346 7.35 -29.34 -0.07
CA ALA A 346 6.01 -29.85 0.16
C ALA A 346 4.90 -28.85 -0.24
N GLN A 347 5.22 -27.58 -0.44
CA GLN A 347 4.26 -26.58 -0.95
C GLN A 347 3.99 -26.70 -2.45
N GLY A 348 4.71 -27.58 -3.15
CA GLY A 348 4.58 -27.79 -4.59
C GLY A 348 5.21 -26.66 -5.41
N SER A 349 4.64 -26.40 -6.59
CA SER A 349 5.16 -25.37 -7.49
C SER A 349 4.77 -23.96 -7.01
N ASP A 350 5.77 -23.12 -6.81
CA ASP A 350 5.63 -21.69 -6.55
C ASP A 350 5.91 -20.83 -7.80
N ASP A 351 5.64 -21.37 -8.99
CA ASP A 351 5.74 -20.65 -10.26
C ASP A 351 4.98 -19.32 -10.19
N ILE A 352 5.73 -18.23 -10.34
CA ILE A 352 5.21 -16.88 -10.19
C ILE A 352 4.11 -16.53 -11.18
N LEU A 353 4.04 -17.19 -12.34
CA LEU A 353 3.07 -16.89 -13.40
C LEU A 353 1.81 -17.76 -13.33
N ASN A 354 1.87 -18.90 -12.63
CA ASN A 354 0.82 -19.93 -12.68
C ASN A 354 0.27 -20.31 -11.30
N SER A 355 0.97 -19.97 -10.22
CA SER A 355 0.57 -20.31 -8.85
C SER A 355 0.10 -19.05 -8.09
N PRO A 356 -1.19 -18.69 -8.14
CA PRO A 356 -1.70 -17.53 -7.40
C PRO A 356 -1.63 -17.74 -5.88
N VAL A 357 -1.70 -16.62 -5.14
CA VAL A 357 -2.02 -16.68 -3.71
C VAL A 357 -3.50 -17.02 -3.53
N TRP A 358 -3.87 -17.61 -2.40
CA TRP A 358 -5.19 -18.21 -2.20
C TRP A 358 -6.38 -17.27 -2.44
N TRP A 359 -6.22 -15.97 -2.16
CA TRP A 359 -7.26 -14.94 -2.31
C TRP A 359 -7.31 -14.27 -3.69
N ASP A 360 -6.31 -14.55 -4.54
CA ASP A 360 -6.20 -14.06 -5.92
C ASP A 360 -7.01 -15.01 -6.81
N LYS A 361 -8.23 -14.61 -7.19
CA LYS A 361 -9.27 -15.45 -7.80
C LYS A 361 -9.80 -14.88 -9.11
#